data_AF-A0A9C9FZT4-F1
#
_entry.id   AF-A0A9C9FZT4-F1
#
_cell.length_a   1.000
_cell.length_b   1.000
_cell.length_c   1.000
_cell.angle_alpha   90.00
_cell.angle_beta   90.00
_cell.angle_gamma   90.00
#
_symmetry.space_group_name_H-M   'P 1'
#
loop_
_entity.id
_entity.type
_entity.pdbx_description
1 polymer ?
#
loop_
_entity_poly.entity_id
_entity_poly.type
_entity_poly.pdbx_seq_one_letter_code
_entity_poly.pdbx_strand_id
1 'polypeptide(L)'
;MKRKFGGKVDHLRVMAYGEPLSGSGADGVQAASDYQRRYLMLYDSVPGGTGYLHELMQSPEQLLDVFRQARDVMATCACNHDQDKDGCYSCLYAFRNSHGMETTSRTIAVELFSRILDLSDQFETVNSIDEIVVNPVLDSALEARFIEAIKRIAMGEGSSLLGDVRIQQQLVNGKPGYFLSIGERVYTIEPQVNVNRADGVGFSSKPDFMICSARSGDAFKPVALFMDGYKYHKDKVTDDSAKRLALVQSGKFWQWSLTWDDVHQEFAKSRTESVNPFSEGLQKTMKPLRVALADRLKVAKFEPYASHSPLMQLLLFLQQPDAGKWQAYIFTRSLGWFDQSRMMTLDAPCKASFNSNVVTRFSQTLEGAGQCAYGGIGVNHTTDVGDPSDLLQITCAVPLDAIKGENTDKMMSSIYLNTGMSSDASFKRSWQGFLKAYNLMQFLPWTAFATSDGVGSGIYEAIEWTFAEGLSGPQRHDGKSPEAAGILDEVLEEFRDAVRQLYDEGLPLPVVAYELQDERGEIIAEAELAWIDEQCVALPAEQANDSAELFASQGWKVVTLDQESQWLDQIRHYLSASSTKSTEDL
;
A
#
# COMPACT_ATOMS: atom_id res chain seq x y z
N MET A 1 43.60 18.51 9.47
CA MET A 1 44.53 19.18 8.53
C MET A 1 45.68 19.92 9.21
N LYS A 2 45.47 21.01 9.97
CA LYS A 2 46.58 21.75 10.61
C LYS A 2 47.51 20.87 11.47
N ARG A 3 46.93 19.96 12.28
CA ARG A 3 47.72 19.00 13.09
C ARG A 3 48.48 17.98 12.24
N LYS A 4 47.80 17.34 11.27
CA LYS A 4 48.40 16.36 10.36
C LYS A 4 49.62 16.89 9.60
N PHE A 5 49.52 18.12 9.10
CA PHE A 5 50.46 18.66 8.11
C PHE A 5 51.46 19.66 8.65
N GLY A 6 51.22 20.25 9.83
CA GLY A 6 52.13 21.22 10.47
C GLY A 6 52.35 22.55 9.73
N GLY A 7 51.81 22.70 8.51
CA GLY A 7 51.97 23.87 7.63
C GLY A 7 50.74 24.77 7.52
N LYS A 8 50.86 25.85 6.74
CA LYS A 8 49.74 26.75 6.42
C LYS A 8 48.78 26.08 5.43
N VAL A 9 47.70 25.51 5.93
CA VAL A 9 46.64 24.84 5.14
C VAL A 9 45.52 25.79 4.69
N ASP A 10 45.73 27.10 4.74
CA ASP A 10 44.67 28.11 4.45
C ASP A 10 44.20 28.10 2.98
N HIS A 11 44.93 27.40 2.12
CA HIS A 11 44.62 27.17 0.71
C HIS A 11 43.68 25.97 0.47
N LEU A 12 43.57 25.05 1.43
CA LEU A 12 42.58 23.97 1.39
C LEU A 12 41.20 24.55 1.73
N ARG A 13 40.25 24.38 0.82
CA ARG A 13 38.90 24.90 0.94
C ARG A 13 37.90 23.76 0.95
N VAL A 14 36.82 23.97 1.70
CA VAL A 14 35.70 23.05 1.77
C VAL A 14 34.48 23.78 1.25
N MET A 15 33.71 23.14 0.38
CA MET A 15 32.42 23.62 -0.05
C MET A 15 31.40 22.49 -0.02
N ALA A 16 30.15 22.84 0.30
CA ALA A 16 29.04 21.97 0.00
C ALA A 16 28.79 22.07 -1.52
N TYR A 17 28.83 20.93 -2.20
CA TYR A 17 28.44 20.82 -3.59
C TYR A 17 27.17 19.97 -3.64
N GLY A 18 26.13 20.52 -4.23
CA GLY A 18 24.91 19.81 -4.49
C GLY A 18 24.82 19.49 -5.96
N GLU A 19 24.86 18.21 -6.31
CA GLU A 19 24.54 17.79 -7.66
C GLU A 19 23.06 17.42 -7.71
N PRO A 20 22.24 18.03 -8.58
CA PRO A 20 20.90 17.54 -8.83
C PRO A 20 20.98 16.05 -9.08
N LEU A 21 20.10 15.26 -8.45
CA LEU A 21 19.97 13.87 -8.86
C LEU A 21 19.58 13.87 -10.35
N SER A 22 20.53 13.56 -11.23
CA SER A 22 20.34 13.58 -12.67
C SER A 22 19.37 12.47 -13.08
N GLY A 23 18.08 12.73 -12.94
CA GLY A 23 17.14 12.36 -13.99
C GLY A 23 17.47 13.25 -15.18
N SER A 24 18.28 12.75 -16.12
CA SER A 24 18.51 13.34 -17.44
C SER A 24 17.22 13.91 -18.06
N GLY A 25 16.94 15.18 -17.78
CA GLY A 25 15.84 15.94 -18.37
C GLY A 25 16.28 16.42 -19.74
N ALA A 26 15.84 15.72 -20.78
CA ALA A 26 15.73 16.31 -22.11
C ALA A 26 14.36 16.96 -22.17
N ASP A 27 14.24 18.16 -21.57
CA ASP A 27 13.27 19.20 -21.91
C ASP A 27 13.57 20.36 -20.95
N GLY A 28 13.94 21.51 -21.51
CA GLY A 28 14.50 22.68 -20.81
C GLY A 28 13.56 23.40 -19.83
N VAL A 29 12.71 22.68 -19.12
CA VAL A 29 11.95 23.17 -17.98
C VAL A 29 12.69 22.73 -16.71
N GLN A 30 13.45 23.65 -16.12
CA GLN A 30 13.98 23.52 -14.77
C GLN A 30 12.81 23.49 -13.76
N ALA A 31 12.21 22.32 -13.59
CA ALA A 31 11.64 22.00 -12.28
C ALA A 31 12.85 21.88 -11.35
N ALA A 32 13.04 22.89 -10.49
CA ALA A 32 14.05 22.86 -9.46
C ALA A 32 13.83 21.61 -8.60
N SER A 33 14.57 20.53 -8.88
CA SER A 33 14.61 19.37 -8.01
C SER A 33 15.26 19.86 -6.72
N ASP A 34 14.48 20.03 -5.66
CA ASP A 34 14.94 20.53 -4.36
C ASP A 34 15.88 19.54 -3.63
N TYR A 35 16.32 18.48 -4.33
CA TYR A 35 17.24 17.48 -3.82
C TYR A 35 18.41 17.25 -4.73
N GLN A 36 19.55 17.49 -4.11
CA GLN A 36 20.87 17.31 -4.67
C GLN A 36 21.57 16.23 -3.86
N ARG A 37 22.33 15.33 -4.50
CA ARG A 37 23.38 14.58 -3.78
C ARG A 37 24.29 15.64 -3.18
N ARG A 38 24.40 15.66 -1.85
CA ARG A 38 25.21 16.64 -1.14
C ARG A 38 26.58 16.04 -0.89
N TYR A 39 27.57 16.63 -1.52
CA TYR A 39 28.97 16.32 -1.34
C TYR A 39 29.61 17.39 -0.48
N LEU A 40 30.52 16.96 0.39
CA LEU A 40 31.49 17.85 1.00
C LEU A 40 32.75 17.80 0.14
N MET A 41 32.93 18.81 -0.73
CA MET A 41 34.09 18.88 -1.59
C MET A 41 35.23 19.60 -0.89
N LEU A 42 36.32 18.88 -0.68
CA LEU A 42 37.60 19.42 -0.23
C LEU A 42 38.51 19.62 -1.45
N TYR A 43 38.95 20.84 -1.70
CA TYR A 43 39.78 21.19 -2.85
C TYR A 43 40.91 22.15 -2.49
N ASP A 44 41.95 22.17 -3.31
CA ASP A 44 43.08 23.07 -3.17
C ASP A 44 42.89 24.30 -4.07
N SER A 45 43.01 25.50 -3.50
CA SER A 45 42.87 26.75 -4.26
C SER A 45 44.15 27.24 -4.94
N VAL A 46 45.30 26.59 -4.76
CA VAL A 46 46.55 26.91 -5.47
C VAL A 46 46.52 26.28 -6.87
N PRO A 47 46.75 27.05 -7.95
CA PRO A 47 46.88 26.50 -9.31
C PRO A 47 47.97 25.44 -9.40
N GLY A 48 47.65 24.26 -9.93
CA GLY A 48 48.55 23.10 -9.97
C GLY A 48 48.55 22.24 -8.71
N GLY A 49 47.92 22.70 -7.62
CA GLY A 49 47.84 22.00 -6.35
C GLY A 49 49.15 22.04 -5.54
N THR A 50 49.02 21.97 -4.22
CA THR A 50 50.12 21.93 -3.26
C THR A 50 50.56 20.50 -2.93
N GLY A 51 49.84 19.49 -3.43
CA GLY A 51 50.11 18.06 -3.19
C GLY A 51 49.47 17.48 -1.92
N TYR A 52 48.96 18.31 -1.01
CA TYR A 52 48.38 17.85 0.27
C TYR A 52 47.17 16.93 0.08
N LEU A 53 46.26 17.25 -0.85
CA LEU A 53 45.12 16.38 -1.13
C LEU A 53 45.53 15.08 -1.81
N HIS A 54 46.59 15.12 -2.63
CA HIS A 54 47.12 13.90 -3.24
C HIS A 54 47.65 12.96 -2.16
N GLU A 55 48.38 13.48 -1.16
CA GLU A 55 48.85 12.70 0.00
C GLU A 55 47.69 12.08 0.81
N LEU A 56 46.60 12.82 1.04
CA LEU A 56 45.42 12.29 1.73
C LEU A 56 44.74 11.15 0.96
N MET A 57 44.78 11.20 -0.37
CA MET A 57 44.13 10.22 -1.24
C MET A 57 45.00 8.98 -1.53
N GLN A 58 46.25 8.94 -1.04
CA GLN A 58 47.13 7.78 -1.25
C GLN A 58 46.62 6.51 -0.56
N SER A 59 45.91 6.66 0.57
CA SER A 59 45.23 5.54 1.23
C SER A 59 44.10 6.06 2.12
N PRO A 60 43.01 5.28 2.32
CA PRO A 60 41.91 5.66 3.21
C PRO A 60 42.39 6.06 4.62
N GLU A 61 43.43 5.38 5.11
CA GLU A 61 44.01 5.59 6.43
C GLU A 61 44.53 7.01 6.66
N GLN A 62 45.04 7.69 5.62
CA GLN A 62 45.52 9.06 5.75
C GLN A 62 44.38 10.03 6.08
N LEU A 63 43.21 9.83 5.48
CA LEU A 63 42.02 10.64 5.75
C LEU A 63 41.40 10.26 7.11
N LEU A 64 41.35 8.96 7.43
CA LEU A 64 40.86 8.49 8.74
C LEU A 64 41.71 9.04 9.88
N ASP A 65 43.04 9.11 9.74
CA ASP A 65 43.92 9.75 10.72
C ASP A 65 43.59 11.24 10.91
N VAL A 66 43.24 11.96 9.85
CA VAL A 66 42.74 13.34 9.98
C VAL A 66 41.45 13.40 10.80
N PHE A 67 40.51 12.47 10.60
CA PHE A 67 39.27 12.40 11.35
C PHE A 67 39.50 12.06 12.82
N ARG A 68 40.40 11.11 13.14
CA ARG A 68 40.81 10.82 14.53
C ARG A 68 41.37 12.05 15.21
N GLN A 69 42.34 12.71 14.57
CA GLN A 69 42.95 13.91 15.14
C GLN A 69 41.93 15.04 15.34
N ALA A 70 40.96 15.20 14.44
CA ALA A 70 39.89 16.18 14.58
C ALA A 70 38.96 15.84 15.75
N ARG A 71 38.50 14.58 15.84
CA ARG A 71 37.69 14.08 16.96
C ARG A 71 38.41 14.29 18.29
N ASP A 72 39.68 13.91 18.39
CA ASP A 72 40.46 13.98 19.62
C ASP A 72 40.67 15.44 20.07
N VAL A 73 40.95 16.37 19.14
CA VAL A 73 41.02 17.82 19.44
C VAL A 73 39.74 18.31 20.11
N MET A 74 38.59 17.90 19.59
CA MET A 74 37.28 18.32 20.09
C MET A 74 36.95 17.63 21.42
N ALA A 75 37.19 16.33 21.52
CA ALA A 75 36.90 15.53 22.70
C ALA A 75 37.76 15.91 23.92
N THR A 76 38.99 16.40 23.72
CA THR A 76 39.87 16.82 24.82
C THR A 76 39.96 18.34 24.98
N CYS A 77 39.08 19.11 24.35
CA CYS A 77 39.16 20.56 24.41
C CYS A 77 38.77 21.09 25.81
N ALA A 78 39.52 22.07 26.32
CA ALA A 78 39.23 22.68 27.63
C ALA A 78 37.83 23.32 27.72
N CYS A 79 37.23 23.72 26.58
CA CYS A 79 35.85 24.22 26.54
C CYS A 79 34.79 23.16 26.88
N ASN A 80 35.16 21.89 27.08
CA ASN A 80 34.25 20.83 27.52
C ASN A 80 33.85 20.98 29.00
N HIS A 81 34.58 21.77 29.78
CA HIS A 81 34.27 22.05 31.18
C HIS A 81 33.30 23.23 31.37
N ASP A 82 32.90 23.88 30.28
CA ASP A 82 32.01 25.05 30.29
C ASP A 82 30.64 24.62 29.75
N GLN A 83 29.62 24.63 30.62
CA GLN A 83 28.27 24.15 30.29
C GLN A 83 27.57 25.04 29.26
N ASP A 84 28.01 26.29 29.11
CA ASP A 84 27.45 27.24 28.15
C ASP A 84 28.15 27.18 26.78
N LYS A 85 29.07 26.22 26.58
CA LYS A 85 29.85 26.09 25.35
C LYS A 85 29.78 24.70 24.72
N ASP A 86 29.32 24.67 23.47
CA ASP A 86 29.35 23.50 22.59
C ASP A 86 30.34 23.67 21.42
N GLY A 87 31.41 24.43 21.62
CA GLY A 87 32.47 24.66 20.64
C GLY A 87 33.29 25.92 20.92
N CYS A 88 34.50 26.01 20.36
CA CYS A 88 35.34 27.22 20.41
C CYS A 88 36.28 27.31 19.20
N TYR A 89 36.96 28.44 19.01
CA TYR A 89 37.95 28.66 17.94
C TYR A 89 39.20 27.78 18.04
N SER A 90 39.43 27.14 19.19
CA SER A 90 40.54 26.22 19.38
C SER A 90 40.21 24.78 18.93
N CYS A 91 38.93 24.42 18.82
CA CYS A 91 38.53 23.06 18.44
C CYS A 91 37.64 22.97 17.19
N LEU A 92 36.63 23.83 17.04
CA LEU A 92 35.59 23.67 16.03
C LEU A 92 35.37 24.93 15.17
N TYR A 93 35.38 26.12 15.77
CA TYR A 93 35.03 27.34 15.06
C TYR A 93 36.19 27.84 14.18
N ALA A 94 35.83 28.40 13.03
CA ALA A 94 36.76 29.06 12.11
C ALA A 94 36.33 30.51 11.87
N PHE A 95 37.29 31.45 11.88
CA PHE A 95 37.05 32.89 11.69
C PHE A 95 36.33 33.27 10.38
N ARG A 96 36.27 32.37 9.41
CA ARG A 96 35.70 32.62 8.08
C ARG A 96 34.19 32.32 7.97
N ASN A 97 33.59 31.65 8.98
CA ASN A 97 32.18 31.25 8.97
C ASN A 97 31.43 31.84 10.19
N SER A 98 31.16 33.15 10.20
CA SER A 98 30.33 33.78 11.25
C SER A 98 28.83 33.48 11.09
N HIS A 99 28.38 33.16 9.88
CA HIS A 99 27.02 32.71 9.59
C HIS A 99 26.94 31.19 9.78
N GLY A 100 26.20 30.71 10.80
CA GLY A 100 26.01 29.29 11.10
C GLY A 100 26.64 28.80 12.42
N MET A 101 27.27 29.68 13.21
CA MET A 101 27.81 29.32 14.53
C MET A 101 26.70 28.84 15.49
N GLU A 102 25.47 29.35 15.36
CA GLU A 102 24.33 28.97 16.20
C GLU A 102 23.90 27.50 16.06
N THR A 103 24.19 26.87 14.91
CA THR A 103 23.85 25.46 14.64
C THR A 103 25.07 24.53 14.64
N THR A 104 26.25 25.06 14.94
CA THR A 104 27.51 24.30 14.91
C THR A 104 27.78 23.68 16.28
N SER A 105 27.66 22.35 16.39
CA SER A 105 27.81 21.60 17.64
C SER A 105 29.07 20.72 17.65
N ARG A 106 29.92 20.89 18.66
CA ARG A 106 31.07 20.02 18.94
C ARG A 106 30.60 18.61 19.27
N THR A 107 29.53 18.48 20.05
CA THR A 107 28.98 17.18 20.45
C THR A 107 28.57 16.36 19.23
N ILE A 108 27.79 16.95 18.33
CA ILE A 108 27.39 16.31 17.06
C ILE A 108 28.62 16.00 16.19
N ALA A 109 29.59 16.92 16.09
CA ALA A 109 30.79 16.69 15.29
C ALA A 109 31.64 15.52 15.82
N VAL A 110 31.78 15.37 17.14
CA VAL A 110 32.46 14.24 17.77
C VAL A 110 31.71 12.93 17.50
N GLU A 111 30.39 12.93 17.61
CA GLU A 111 29.55 11.77 17.31
C GLU A 111 29.72 11.31 15.85
N LEU A 112 29.63 12.25 14.90
CA LEU A 112 29.79 11.96 13.47
C LEU A 112 31.16 11.36 13.14
N PHE A 113 32.26 11.95 13.62
CA PHE A 113 33.58 11.39 13.39
C PHE A 113 33.77 10.05 14.08
N SER A 114 33.23 9.87 15.30
CA SER A 114 33.33 8.58 16.00
C SER A 114 32.63 7.48 15.20
N ARG A 115 31.40 7.73 14.74
CA ARG A 115 30.65 6.76 13.92
C ARG A 115 31.38 6.38 12.62
N ILE A 116 32.00 7.35 11.93
CA ILE A 116 32.78 7.08 10.71
C ILE A 116 33.99 6.19 11.04
N LEU A 117 34.68 6.48 12.15
CA LEU A 117 35.87 5.73 12.58
C LEU A 117 35.53 4.33 13.09
N ASP A 118 34.43 4.16 13.82
CA ASP A 118 33.99 2.86 14.34
C ASP A 118 33.59 1.88 13.21
N LEU A 119 33.22 2.41 12.04
CA LEU A 119 32.85 1.64 10.86
C LEU A 119 34.00 1.50 9.85
N SER A 120 35.20 2.01 10.14
CA SER A 120 36.29 2.07 9.14
C SER A 120 36.71 0.71 8.60
N ASP A 121 36.61 -0.34 9.42
CA ASP A 121 36.97 -1.71 9.05
C ASP A 121 35.95 -2.36 8.12
N GLN A 122 34.78 -1.74 7.94
CA GLN A 122 33.69 -2.20 7.07
C GLN A 122 33.64 -1.44 5.73
N PHE A 123 34.63 -0.60 5.44
CA PHE A 123 34.62 0.21 4.22
C PHE A 123 34.96 -0.64 2.99
N GLU A 124 34.10 -0.55 1.98
CA GLU A 124 34.28 -1.22 0.70
C GLU A 124 34.61 -0.20 -0.41
N THR A 125 35.38 -0.65 -1.39
CA THR A 125 35.71 0.18 -2.56
C THR A 125 34.58 0.09 -3.58
N VAL A 126 34.05 1.23 -3.99
CA VAL A 126 33.05 1.36 -5.07
C VAL A 126 33.69 1.97 -6.32
N ASN A 127 33.17 1.63 -7.51
CA ASN A 127 33.74 2.14 -8.78
C ASN A 127 33.29 3.57 -9.06
N SER A 128 32.09 3.94 -8.61
CA SER A 128 31.54 5.28 -8.78
C SER A 128 30.78 5.72 -7.53
N ILE A 129 30.74 7.03 -7.31
CA ILE A 129 29.95 7.63 -6.23
C ILE A 129 28.43 7.44 -6.46
N ASP A 130 28.03 7.14 -7.70
CA ASP A 130 26.65 6.76 -8.02
C ASP A 130 26.20 5.45 -7.35
N GLU A 131 27.14 4.54 -7.05
CA GLU A 131 26.91 3.19 -6.52
C GLU A 131 26.72 3.16 -4.98
N ILE A 132 26.89 4.29 -4.28
CA ILE A 132 26.75 4.34 -2.82
C ILE A 132 25.26 4.25 -2.44
N VAL A 133 24.83 3.05 -2.03
CA VAL A 133 23.46 2.77 -1.57
C VAL A 133 23.34 3.11 -0.07
N VAL A 134 22.37 3.94 0.30
CA VAL A 134 22.16 4.41 1.70
C VAL A 134 21.57 3.30 2.60
N ASN A 135 21.11 2.17 2.03
CA ASN A 135 20.77 0.91 2.69
C ASN A 135 20.93 -0.23 1.65
N PRO A 136 21.78 -1.26 1.85
CA PRO A 136 22.08 -2.27 0.83
C PRO A 136 20.89 -3.11 0.35
N VAL A 137 19.72 -3.02 1.01
CA VAL A 137 18.49 -3.73 0.63
C VAL A 137 17.51 -2.84 -0.14
N LEU A 138 17.70 -1.52 -0.14
CA LEU A 138 16.84 -0.60 -0.89
C LEU A 138 17.48 -0.33 -2.26
N ASP A 139 16.75 -0.64 -3.32
CA ASP A 139 17.26 -0.60 -4.70
C ASP A 139 17.16 0.81 -5.32
N SER A 140 16.42 1.73 -4.69
CA SER A 140 16.22 3.09 -5.20
C SER A 140 16.18 4.21 -4.15
N ALA A 141 16.46 5.43 -4.62
CA ALA A 141 16.31 6.64 -3.81
C ALA A 141 14.85 6.91 -3.39
N LEU A 142 13.87 6.41 -4.14
CA LEU A 142 12.45 6.55 -3.81
C LEU A 142 12.07 5.63 -2.64
N GLU A 143 12.56 4.39 -2.63
CA GLU A 143 12.41 3.46 -1.51
C GLU A 143 13.01 4.01 -0.21
N ALA A 144 14.23 4.54 -0.26
CA ALA A 144 14.86 5.17 0.91
C ALA A 144 14.06 6.37 1.43
N ARG A 145 13.50 7.17 0.50
CA ARG A 145 12.63 8.30 0.85
C ARG A 145 11.34 7.88 1.50
N PHE A 146 10.73 6.79 1.05
CA PHE A 146 9.49 6.29 1.63
C PHE A 146 9.66 5.97 3.12
N ILE A 147 10.74 5.25 3.47
CA ILE A 147 11.05 4.94 4.88
C ILE A 147 11.30 6.22 5.70
N GLU A 148 12.03 7.19 5.12
CA GLU A 148 12.26 8.46 5.78
C GLU A 148 10.98 9.30 5.95
N ALA A 149 10.06 9.24 5.00
CA ALA A 149 8.76 9.90 5.09
C ALA A 149 7.96 9.35 6.28
N ILE A 150 7.93 8.03 6.45
CA ILE A 150 7.27 7.40 7.61
C ILE A 150 7.95 7.82 8.92
N LYS A 151 9.29 7.88 8.97
CA LYS A 151 10.03 8.34 10.16
C LYS A 151 9.67 9.76 10.56
N ARG A 152 9.51 10.67 9.60
CA ARG A 152 9.09 12.06 9.88
C ARG A 152 7.67 12.13 10.42
N ILE A 153 6.75 11.37 9.82
CA ILE A 153 5.37 11.24 10.30
C ILE A 153 5.38 10.72 11.75
N ALA A 154 6.20 9.72 12.05
CA ALA A 154 6.39 9.15 13.39
C ALA A 154 6.93 10.15 14.43
N MET A 155 7.71 11.16 14.02
CA MET A 155 8.27 12.17 14.93
C MET A 155 7.26 13.29 15.29
N GLY A 156 6.00 13.16 14.89
CA GLY A 156 4.96 14.16 15.18
C GLY A 156 5.00 15.38 14.25
N GLU A 157 5.78 15.32 13.17
CA GLU A 157 5.71 16.29 12.07
C GLU A 157 4.51 16.00 11.13
N GLY A 158 3.78 14.90 11.38
CA GLY A 158 2.64 14.40 10.61
C GLY A 158 1.25 14.65 11.23
N SER A 159 0.22 14.46 10.40
CA SER A 159 -1.20 14.78 10.66
C SER A 159 -1.80 14.17 11.94
N SER A 160 -2.62 14.94 12.66
CA SER A 160 -3.42 14.51 13.83
C SER A 160 -4.47 13.43 13.56
N LEU A 161 -4.55 12.93 12.32
CA LEU A 161 -5.50 11.91 11.88
C LEU A 161 -5.00 10.48 12.14
N LEU A 162 -3.69 10.32 12.28
CA LEU A 162 -3.08 9.04 12.61
C LEU A 162 -2.91 8.91 14.12
N GLY A 163 -3.04 7.69 14.64
CA GLY A 163 -2.58 7.33 15.98
C GLY A 163 -1.05 7.38 16.07
N ASP A 164 -0.50 6.90 17.18
CA ASP A 164 0.96 6.86 17.35
C ASP A 164 1.61 6.03 16.23
N VAL A 165 2.51 6.64 15.47
CA VAL A 165 3.24 5.99 14.37
C VAL A 165 4.67 5.75 14.83
N ARG A 166 5.15 4.51 14.71
CA ARG A 166 6.54 4.16 15.01
C ARG A 166 7.07 3.24 13.95
N ILE A 167 8.30 3.48 13.50
CA ILE A 167 8.99 2.60 12.57
C ILE A 167 10.39 2.29 13.09
N GLN A 168 10.76 1.03 13.05
CA GLN A 168 12.06 0.55 13.50
C GLN A 168 12.62 -0.44 12.50
N GLN A 169 13.92 -0.38 12.24
CA GLN A 169 14.59 -1.37 11.41
C GLN A 169 14.75 -2.68 12.18
N GLN A 170 14.37 -3.80 11.57
CA GLN A 170 14.46 -5.14 12.15
C GLN A 170 14.73 -6.19 11.05
N LEU A 171 15.05 -7.41 11.43
CA LEU A 171 15.10 -8.53 10.48
C LEU A 171 13.67 -9.04 10.23
N VAL A 172 13.28 -9.13 8.96
CA VAL A 172 12.01 -9.70 8.51
C VAL A 172 12.35 -10.82 7.52
N ASN A 173 11.90 -12.05 7.80
CA ASN A 173 12.16 -13.22 6.97
C ASN A 173 13.64 -13.41 6.59
N GLY A 174 14.54 -13.16 7.56
CA GLY A 174 15.98 -13.36 7.39
C GLY A 174 16.73 -12.26 6.64
N LYS A 175 16.06 -11.17 6.22
CA LYS A 175 16.70 -10.01 5.58
C LYS A 175 16.36 -8.69 6.29
N PRO A 176 17.15 -7.63 6.11
CA PRO A 176 16.81 -6.31 6.64
C PRO A 176 15.44 -5.83 6.15
N GLY A 177 14.58 -5.43 7.08
CA GLY A 177 13.26 -4.87 6.83
C GLY A 177 12.87 -3.90 7.96
N TYR A 178 11.58 -3.65 8.11
CA TYR A 178 11.08 -2.71 9.11
C TYR A 178 9.88 -3.27 9.87
N PHE A 179 9.77 -2.90 11.14
CA PHE A 179 8.57 -3.05 11.94
C PHE A 179 7.89 -1.68 12.03
N LEU A 180 6.61 -1.64 11.67
CA LEU A 180 5.78 -0.44 11.63
C LEU A 180 4.60 -0.60 12.59
N SER A 181 4.42 0.34 13.52
CA SER A 181 3.24 0.47 14.36
C SER A 181 2.46 1.70 13.93
N ILE A 182 1.14 1.58 13.76
CA ILE A 182 0.22 2.70 13.49
C ILE A 182 -1.01 2.53 14.38
N GLY A 183 -1.15 3.37 15.40
CA GLY A 183 -2.18 3.17 16.42
C GLY A 183 -2.00 1.82 17.11
N GLU A 184 -3.04 0.98 17.09
CA GLU A 184 -3.00 -0.37 17.69
C GLU A 184 -2.53 -1.46 16.72
N ARG A 185 -2.30 -1.11 15.45
CA ARG A 185 -1.90 -2.05 14.40
C ARG A 185 -0.38 -2.12 14.28
N VAL A 186 0.11 -3.32 14.01
CA VAL A 186 1.54 -3.60 13.87
C VAL A 186 1.80 -4.43 12.62
N TYR A 187 2.81 -4.04 11.86
CA TYR A 187 3.12 -4.56 10.54
C TYR A 187 4.61 -4.83 10.38
N THR A 188 4.95 -5.81 9.55
CA THR A 188 6.28 -5.96 8.98
C THR A 188 6.30 -5.39 7.57
N ILE A 189 7.35 -4.64 7.24
CA ILE A 189 7.65 -4.15 5.89
C ILE A 189 8.87 -4.92 5.39
N GLU A 190 8.64 -5.82 4.46
CA GLU A 190 9.67 -6.65 3.85
C GLU A 190 10.05 -6.10 2.47
N PRO A 191 11.30 -5.69 2.24
CA PRO A 191 11.70 -5.20 0.92
C PRO A 191 11.80 -6.31 -0.13
N GLN A 192 11.55 -5.99 -1.40
CA GLN A 192 11.97 -6.78 -2.55
C GLN A 192 11.45 -8.24 -2.52
N VAL A 193 10.14 -8.42 -2.33
CA VAL A 193 9.48 -9.75 -2.26
C VAL A 193 9.08 -10.20 -3.65
N ASN A 194 9.37 -11.44 -4.03
CA ASN A 194 8.88 -12.01 -5.29
C ASN A 194 7.50 -12.62 -5.08
N VAL A 195 6.52 -12.21 -5.88
CA VAL A 195 5.17 -12.80 -5.90
C VAL A 195 4.94 -13.44 -7.27
N ASN A 196 4.48 -14.68 -7.30
CA ASN A 196 4.32 -15.46 -8.52
C ASN A 196 3.17 -16.48 -8.42
N ARG A 197 3.13 -17.44 -9.36
CA ARG A 197 2.08 -18.47 -9.40
C ARG A 197 2.01 -19.34 -8.15
N ALA A 198 3.15 -19.59 -7.49
CA ALA A 198 3.18 -20.32 -6.22
C ALA A 198 2.38 -19.60 -5.12
N ASP A 199 2.28 -18.27 -5.22
CA ASP A 199 1.50 -17.43 -4.30
C ASP A 199 0.02 -17.30 -4.76
N GLY A 200 -0.36 -17.93 -5.86
CA GLY A 200 -1.69 -17.81 -6.48
C GLY A 200 -1.85 -16.59 -7.39
N VAL A 201 -0.75 -16.03 -7.90
CA VAL A 201 -0.79 -14.85 -8.79
C VAL A 201 -0.31 -15.21 -10.19
N GLY A 202 -1.17 -15.01 -11.19
CA GLY A 202 -0.91 -15.42 -12.58
C GLY A 202 0.29 -14.73 -13.25
N PHE A 203 0.64 -13.53 -12.79
CA PHE A 203 1.74 -12.71 -13.29
C PHE A 203 2.78 -12.48 -12.21
N SER A 204 4.03 -12.82 -12.49
CA SER A 204 5.12 -12.57 -11.55
C SER A 204 5.42 -11.09 -11.41
N SER A 205 5.56 -10.65 -10.17
CA SER A 205 5.92 -9.27 -9.82
C SER A 205 6.88 -9.26 -8.64
N LYS A 206 7.56 -8.14 -8.46
CA LYS A 206 8.46 -7.90 -7.33
C LYS A 206 8.10 -6.54 -6.73
N PRO A 207 7.14 -6.47 -5.79
CA PRO A 207 6.87 -5.22 -5.07
C PRO A 207 8.13 -4.75 -4.34
N ASP A 208 8.35 -3.44 -4.31
CA ASP A 208 9.50 -2.84 -3.62
C ASP A 208 9.41 -3.09 -2.11
N PHE A 209 8.18 -3.10 -1.57
CA PHE A 209 7.89 -3.56 -0.23
C PHE A 209 6.64 -4.42 -0.17
N MET A 210 6.64 -5.41 0.72
CA MET A 210 5.46 -6.15 1.13
C MET A 210 5.13 -5.76 2.57
N ILE A 211 3.91 -5.28 2.81
CA ILE A 211 3.42 -4.98 4.17
C ILE A 211 2.51 -6.12 4.61
N CYS A 212 2.87 -6.80 5.70
CA CYS A 212 2.10 -7.89 6.31
C CYS A 212 1.77 -7.54 7.77
N SER A 213 0.69 -8.08 8.32
CA SER A 213 0.45 -7.99 9.76
C SER A 213 1.56 -8.71 10.51
N ALA A 214 2.08 -8.08 11.57
CA ALA A 214 3.07 -8.71 12.43
C ALA A 214 2.43 -9.63 13.48
N ARG A 215 1.10 -9.67 13.58
CA ARG A 215 0.36 -10.55 14.48
C ARG A 215 -0.04 -11.83 13.74
N SER A 216 0.39 -12.97 14.26
CA SER A 216 -0.06 -14.28 13.76
C SER A 216 -1.58 -14.41 13.91
N GLY A 217 -2.25 -14.93 12.88
CA GLY A 217 -3.71 -15.15 12.88
C GLY A 217 -4.56 -13.90 12.61
N ASP A 218 -3.96 -12.72 12.41
CA ASP A 218 -4.70 -11.53 11.97
C ASP A 218 -5.10 -11.69 10.50
N ALA A 219 -6.40 -11.58 10.20
CA ALA A 219 -6.96 -11.70 8.85
C ALA A 219 -6.68 -10.43 8.01
N PHE A 220 -5.41 -10.03 7.93
CA PHE A 220 -4.95 -8.88 7.17
C PHE A 220 -4.44 -9.33 5.80
N LYS A 221 -5.10 -8.84 4.74
CA LYS A 221 -4.63 -9.05 3.36
C LYS A 221 -3.35 -8.24 3.11
N PRO A 222 -2.21 -8.86 2.78
CA PRO A 222 -0.95 -8.14 2.58
C PRO A 222 -1.04 -7.06 1.50
N VAL A 223 -0.24 -6.01 1.66
CA VAL A 223 -0.16 -4.88 0.71
C VAL A 223 1.15 -4.95 -0.05
N ALA A 224 1.07 -5.24 -1.35
CA ALA A 224 2.16 -5.14 -2.31
C ALA A 224 2.37 -3.67 -2.69
N LEU A 225 3.45 -3.07 -2.22
CA LEU A 225 3.76 -1.65 -2.40
C LEU A 225 4.80 -1.44 -3.51
N PHE A 226 4.47 -0.59 -4.48
CA PHE A 226 5.31 -0.25 -5.64
C PHE A 226 5.73 1.23 -5.59
N MET A 227 7.02 1.48 -5.72
CA MET A 227 7.68 2.79 -5.73
C MET A 227 7.92 3.24 -7.18
N ASP A 228 6.90 3.80 -7.80
CA ASP A 228 6.91 4.07 -9.23
C ASP A 228 7.55 5.41 -9.59
N GLY A 229 8.77 5.36 -10.11
CA GLY A 229 9.42 6.51 -10.73
C GLY A 229 9.04 6.67 -12.20
N TYR A 230 8.35 7.76 -12.57
CA TYR A 230 7.87 7.98 -13.95
C TYR A 230 8.91 7.70 -15.05
N LYS A 231 10.16 8.15 -14.86
CA LYS A 231 11.28 7.92 -15.80
C LYS A 231 11.51 6.44 -16.14
N TYR A 232 11.27 5.54 -15.19
CA TYR A 232 11.56 4.11 -15.32
C TYR A 232 10.33 3.29 -15.73
N HIS A 233 9.13 3.80 -15.43
CA HIS A 233 7.87 3.05 -15.61
C HIS A 233 7.05 3.49 -16.82
N LYS A 234 7.30 4.68 -17.39
CA LYS A 234 6.50 5.21 -18.51
C LYS A 234 6.45 4.32 -19.76
N ASP A 235 7.49 3.53 -20.00
CA ASP A 235 7.58 2.64 -21.16
C ASP A 235 7.09 1.21 -20.87
N LYS A 236 6.69 0.92 -19.62
CA LYS A 236 6.27 -0.42 -19.15
C LYS A 236 4.92 -0.41 -18.45
N VAL A 237 4.17 0.68 -18.58
CA VAL A 237 2.88 0.89 -17.90
C VAL A 237 1.92 -0.28 -18.10
N THR A 238 1.88 -0.86 -19.30
CA THR A 238 1.04 -2.04 -19.63
C THR A 238 1.42 -3.30 -18.87
N ASP A 239 2.71 -3.61 -18.77
CA ASP A 239 3.17 -4.79 -18.00
C ASP A 239 2.92 -4.58 -16.50
N ASP A 240 3.13 -3.35 -16.05
CA ASP A 240 2.97 -2.93 -14.66
C ASP A 240 1.51 -2.94 -14.21
N SER A 241 0.58 -2.51 -15.06
CA SER A 241 -0.85 -2.58 -14.80
C SER A 241 -1.36 -4.03 -14.78
N ALA A 242 -0.87 -4.90 -15.68
CA ALA A 242 -1.25 -6.31 -15.72
C ALA A 242 -0.79 -7.07 -14.46
N LYS A 243 0.43 -6.82 -13.99
CA LYS A 243 0.96 -7.39 -12.73
C LYS A 243 0.14 -6.97 -11.52
N ARG A 244 -0.17 -5.67 -11.40
CA ARG A 244 -1.03 -5.14 -10.33
C ARG A 244 -2.44 -5.72 -10.39
N LEU A 245 -2.95 -5.92 -11.60
CA LEU A 245 -4.29 -6.46 -11.79
C LEU A 245 -4.30 -7.90 -11.31
N ALA A 246 -3.34 -8.71 -11.73
CA ALA A 246 -3.20 -10.08 -11.26
C ALA A 246 -3.07 -10.19 -9.73
N LEU A 247 -2.36 -9.26 -9.07
CA LEU A 247 -2.27 -9.20 -7.61
C LEU A 247 -3.65 -8.98 -6.97
N VAL A 248 -4.37 -7.95 -7.39
CA VAL A 248 -5.70 -7.64 -6.84
C VAL A 248 -6.69 -8.76 -7.16
N GLN A 249 -6.65 -9.29 -8.39
CA GLN A 249 -7.55 -10.33 -8.85
C GLN A 249 -7.29 -11.71 -8.25
N SER A 250 -6.10 -11.96 -7.69
CA SER A 250 -5.86 -13.15 -6.89
C SER A 250 -6.72 -13.20 -5.63
N GLY A 251 -7.29 -12.07 -5.19
CA GLY A 251 -7.99 -11.94 -3.92
C GLY A 251 -7.07 -11.94 -2.69
N LYS A 252 -5.78 -12.27 -2.85
CA LYS A 252 -4.81 -12.47 -1.77
C LYS A 252 -3.98 -11.25 -1.40
N PHE A 253 -3.90 -10.25 -2.29
CA PHE A 253 -3.08 -9.06 -2.08
C PHE A 253 -3.87 -7.79 -2.39
N TRP A 254 -3.63 -6.74 -1.62
CA TRP A 254 -3.86 -5.37 -2.08
C TRP A 254 -2.62 -4.89 -2.83
N GLN A 255 -2.80 -4.00 -3.80
CA GLN A 255 -1.70 -3.29 -4.43
C GLN A 255 -1.70 -1.83 -3.97
N TRP A 256 -0.54 -1.22 -3.82
CA TRP A 256 -0.48 0.23 -3.61
C TRP A 256 0.72 0.78 -4.35
N SER A 257 0.52 1.87 -5.09
CA SER A 257 1.58 2.50 -5.89
C SER A 257 1.80 3.92 -5.38
N LEU A 258 3.05 4.27 -5.08
CA LEU A 258 3.45 5.62 -4.68
C LEU A 258 4.49 6.16 -5.66
N THR A 259 4.27 7.38 -6.12
CA THR A 259 5.24 8.07 -6.97
C THR A 259 6.17 8.94 -6.14
N TRP A 260 7.21 9.46 -6.80
CA TRP A 260 8.08 10.45 -6.19
C TRP A 260 7.31 11.64 -5.60
N ASP A 261 6.32 12.15 -6.32
CA ASP A 261 5.54 13.33 -5.91
C ASP A 261 4.68 13.02 -4.68
N ASP A 262 4.26 11.76 -4.48
CA ASP A 262 3.42 11.35 -3.34
C ASP A 262 4.23 11.24 -2.05
N VAL A 263 5.48 10.75 -2.14
CA VAL A 263 6.39 10.65 -1.00
C VAL A 263 7.02 12.00 -0.67
N HIS A 264 7.35 12.81 -1.68
CA HIS A 264 8.05 14.08 -1.51
C HIS A 264 7.20 15.15 -0.79
N GLN A 265 5.87 15.05 -0.84
CA GLN A 265 4.96 15.96 -0.12
C GLN A 265 5.20 15.98 1.41
N GLU A 266 5.74 14.91 1.99
CA GLU A 266 6.09 14.87 3.42
C GLU A 266 7.38 15.64 3.75
N PHE A 267 8.11 16.10 2.73
CA PHE A 267 9.37 16.81 2.89
C PHE A 267 9.31 18.27 2.49
N ALA A 268 8.43 18.61 1.54
CA ALA A 268 8.26 19.96 1.02
C ALA A 268 6.86 20.48 1.35
N LYS A 269 6.76 21.72 1.85
CA LYS A 269 5.47 22.38 2.11
C LYS A 269 4.72 22.77 0.83
N SER A 270 5.35 22.63 -0.35
CA SER A 270 4.71 22.87 -1.65
C SER A 270 4.00 21.60 -2.13
N ARG A 271 2.69 21.70 -2.34
CA ARG A 271 1.92 20.65 -3.01
C ARG A 271 2.23 20.67 -4.50
N THR A 272 2.74 19.57 -5.04
CA THR A 272 2.83 19.40 -6.49
C THR A 272 1.42 19.22 -7.03
N GLU A 273 1.03 20.02 -8.03
CA GLU A 273 -0.25 19.85 -8.73
C GLU A 273 -0.24 18.48 -9.43
N SER A 274 -0.99 17.53 -8.88
CA SER A 274 -1.18 16.21 -9.47
C SER A 274 -2.68 15.96 -9.60
N VAL A 275 -3.09 15.26 -10.66
CA VAL A 275 -4.51 14.91 -10.83
C VAL A 275 -4.95 14.06 -9.67
N ASN A 276 -6.09 14.39 -9.11
CA ASN A 276 -6.75 13.52 -8.15
C ASN A 276 -8.15 13.22 -8.67
N PRO A 277 -8.34 12.03 -9.30
CA PRO A 277 -9.61 11.62 -9.88
C PRO A 277 -10.78 11.77 -8.89
N PHE A 278 -10.51 11.55 -7.61
CA PHE A 278 -11.53 11.58 -6.58
C PHE A 278 -11.85 12.98 -6.07
N SER A 279 -11.11 14.02 -6.44
CA SER A 279 -11.49 15.42 -6.15
C SER A 279 -11.94 16.21 -7.37
N GLU A 280 -11.66 15.70 -8.57
CA GLU A 280 -11.97 16.32 -9.84
C GLU A 280 -13.27 15.75 -10.43
N GLY A 281 -13.93 16.53 -11.30
CA GLY A 281 -15.11 16.07 -12.03
C GLY A 281 -16.36 15.75 -11.18
N LEU A 282 -16.36 16.11 -9.90
CA LEU A 282 -17.49 15.83 -9.00
C LEU A 282 -18.68 16.77 -9.27
N GLN A 283 -19.85 16.18 -9.49
CA GLN A 283 -21.11 16.87 -9.72
C GLN A 283 -21.70 17.35 -8.40
N LYS A 284 -21.92 18.67 -8.29
CA LYS A 284 -22.51 19.29 -7.09
C LYS A 284 -23.89 18.74 -6.78
N THR A 285 -24.66 18.37 -7.80
CA THR A 285 -26.00 17.78 -7.69
C THR A 285 -26.00 16.42 -6.99
N MET A 286 -24.90 15.67 -7.06
CA MET A 286 -24.76 14.36 -6.39
C MET A 286 -24.39 14.46 -4.92
N LYS A 287 -23.92 15.62 -4.44
CA LYS A 287 -23.46 15.79 -3.05
C LYS A 287 -24.50 15.36 -2.01
N PRO A 288 -25.79 15.73 -2.10
CA PRO A 288 -26.79 15.29 -1.12
C PRO A 288 -26.94 13.76 -1.04
N LEU A 289 -26.96 13.08 -2.20
CA LEU A 289 -27.05 11.63 -2.25
C LEU A 289 -25.81 10.97 -1.61
N ARG A 290 -24.62 11.46 -1.95
CA ARG A 290 -23.37 10.90 -1.40
C ARG A 290 -23.29 11.05 0.11
N VAL A 291 -23.64 12.22 0.65
CA VAL A 291 -23.64 12.45 2.11
C VAL A 291 -24.63 11.52 2.78
N ALA A 292 -25.86 11.43 2.28
CA ALA A 292 -26.87 10.54 2.85
C ALA A 292 -26.50 9.05 2.77
N LEU A 293 -25.84 8.61 1.69
CA LEU A 293 -25.32 7.24 1.59
C LEU A 293 -24.12 7.01 2.51
N ALA A 294 -23.19 7.97 2.60
CA ALA A 294 -22.02 7.85 3.46
C ALA A 294 -22.41 7.79 4.95
N ASP A 295 -23.46 8.50 5.36
CA ASP A 295 -24.02 8.42 6.70
C ASP A 295 -24.65 7.04 6.96
N ARG A 296 -25.49 6.53 6.05
CA ARG A 296 -26.15 5.21 6.18
C ARG A 296 -25.14 4.06 6.21
N LEU A 297 -24.12 4.10 5.35
CA LEU A 297 -23.02 3.13 5.30
C LEU A 297 -21.96 3.33 6.41
N LYS A 298 -22.14 4.36 7.27
CA LYS A 298 -21.23 4.72 8.38
C LYS A 298 -19.78 5.01 7.94
N VAL A 299 -19.62 5.60 6.75
CA VAL A 299 -18.34 5.99 6.15
C VAL A 299 -18.16 7.50 5.98
N ALA A 300 -19.07 8.32 6.52
CA ALA A 300 -18.97 9.79 6.45
C ALA A 300 -17.61 10.34 6.93
N LYS A 301 -16.98 9.70 7.93
CA LYS A 301 -15.64 10.08 8.42
C LYS A 301 -14.51 9.90 7.41
N PHE A 302 -14.71 9.08 6.37
CA PHE A 302 -13.73 8.82 5.30
C PHE A 302 -13.76 9.89 4.21
N GLU A 303 -14.79 10.75 4.16
CA GLU A 303 -14.94 11.77 3.13
C GLU A 303 -13.68 12.63 2.88
N PRO A 304 -12.88 13.03 3.90
CA PRO A 304 -11.62 13.75 3.68
C PRO A 304 -10.51 12.93 3.03
N TYR A 305 -10.57 11.59 3.05
CA TYR A 305 -9.47 10.71 2.67
C TYR A 305 -9.06 10.85 1.21
N ALA A 306 -10.02 11.08 0.32
CA ALA A 306 -9.79 11.37 -1.10
C ALA A 306 -8.88 12.58 -1.29
N SER A 307 -8.87 13.56 -0.39
CA SER A 307 -8.04 14.77 -0.50
C SER A 307 -6.64 14.62 0.08
N HIS A 308 -6.33 13.49 0.72
CA HIS A 308 -4.99 13.21 1.23
C HIS A 308 -4.05 12.67 0.13
N SER A 309 -2.75 12.74 0.37
CA SER A 309 -1.75 12.13 -0.51
C SER A 309 -1.93 10.61 -0.54
N PRO A 310 -1.54 9.92 -1.63
CA PRO A 310 -1.58 8.45 -1.69
C PRO A 310 -0.79 7.76 -0.57
N LEU A 311 0.29 8.38 -0.07
CA LEU A 311 1.02 7.90 1.10
C LEU A 311 0.17 8.01 2.37
N MET A 312 -0.48 9.15 2.61
CA MET A 312 -1.37 9.31 3.76
C MET A 312 -2.59 8.38 3.66
N GLN A 313 -3.14 8.16 2.46
CA GLN A 313 -4.23 7.20 2.24
C GLN A 313 -3.80 5.76 2.60
N LEU A 314 -2.57 5.36 2.25
CA LEU A 314 -2.00 4.07 2.66
C LEU A 314 -1.95 3.96 4.19
N LEU A 315 -1.43 4.99 4.87
CA LEU A 315 -1.31 4.98 6.33
C LEU A 315 -2.68 4.97 7.04
N LEU A 316 -3.67 5.68 6.50
CA LEU A 316 -5.06 5.63 6.97
C LEU A 316 -5.67 4.24 6.77
N PHE A 317 -5.38 3.58 5.65
CA PHE A 317 -5.79 2.20 5.40
C PHE A 317 -5.12 1.25 6.40
N LEU A 318 -3.81 1.36 6.61
CA LEU A 318 -3.09 0.53 7.58
C LEU A 318 -3.54 0.79 9.03
N GLN A 319 -4.02 1.98 9.36
CA GLN A 319 -4.61 2.22 10.68
C GLN A 319 -5.96 1.52 10.86
N GLN A 320 -6.80 1.56 9.83
CA GLN A 320 -8.14 0.95 9.82
C GLN A 320 -8.33 0.10 8.55
N PRO A 321 -7.79 -1.14 8.50
CA PRO A 321 -7.76 -1.98 7.30
C PRO A 321 -9.09 -2.71 7.08
N ASP A 322 -10.20 -1.98 7.16
CA ASP A 322 -11.55 -2.48 6.98
C ASP A 322 -11.95 -2.38 5.51
N ALA A 323 -11.72 -3.45 4.74
CA ALA A 323 -11.98 -3.48 3.31
C ALA A 323 -13.43 -3.12 2.95
N GLY A 324 -14.41 -3.54 3.76
CA GLY A 324 -15.82 -3.23 3.55
C GLY A 324 -16.13 -1.74 3.70
N LYS A 325 -15.58 -1.07 4.73
CA LYS A 325 -15.72 0.39 4.89
C LYS A 325 -14.99 1.15 3.78
N TRP A 326 -13.82 0.68 3.34
CA TRP A 326 -13.13 1.29 2.19
C TRP A 326 -13.91 1.11 0.88
N GLN A 327 -14.48 -0.07 0.64
CA GLN A 327 -15.36 -0.33 -0.49
C GLN A 327 -16.58 0.59 -0.49
N ALA A 328 -17.29 0.69 0.64
CA ALA A 328 -18.44 1.58 0.79
C ALA A 328 -18.06 3.06 0.62
N TYR A 329 -16.91 3.46 1.16
CA TYR A 329 -16.38 4.81 0.95
C TYR A 329 -16.15 5.10 -0.54
N ILE A 330 -15.45 4.22 -1.25
CA ILE A 330 -15.15 4.41 -2.67
C ILE A 330 -16.43 4.37 -3.52
N PHE A 331 -17.37 3.46 -3.22
CA PHE A 331 -18.68 3.44 -3.85
C PHE A 331 -19.40 4.80 -3.74
N THR A 332 -19.53 5.33 -2.51
CA THR A 332 -20.20 6.62 -2.30
C THR A 332 -19.43 7.78 -2.93
N ARG A 333 -18.09 7.72 -2.98
CA ARG A 333 -17.27 8.76 -3.61
C ARG A 333 -17.43 8.77 -5.13
N SER A 334 -17.39 7.61 -5.78
CA SER A 334 -17.50 7.44 -7.23
C SER A 334 -18.85 7.90 -7.78
N LEU A 335 -19.94 7.80 -7.00
CA LEU A 335 -21.23 8.39 -7.35
C LEU A 335 -21.18 9.92 -7.54
N GLY A 336 -20.13 10.58 -7.05
CA GLY A 336 -19.89 12.01 -7.31
C GLY A 336 -19.61 12.32 -8.76
N TRP A 337 -19.16 11.36 -9.57
CA TRP A 337 -18.94 11.57 -11.00
C TRP A 337 -20.21 11.43 -11.84
N PHE A 338 -21.37 11.18 -11.25
CA PHE A 338 -22.61 10.97 -11.99
C PHE A 338 -23.35 12.29 -12.19
N ASP A 339 -24.00 12.46 -13.33
CA ASP A 339 -24.89 13.60 -13.59
C ASP A 339 -26.34 13.13 -13.56
N GLN A 340 -27.12 13.57 -12.56
CA GLN A 340 -28.53 13.17 -12.39
C GLN A 340 -29.39 13.39 -13.66
N SER A 341 -29.07 14.39 -14.47
CA SER A 341 -29.82 14.72 -15.69
C SER A 341 -29.50 13.79 -16.87
N ARG A 342 -28.36 13.08 -16.83
CA ARG A 342 -27.81 12.32 -17.96
C ARG A 342 -27.48 10.86 -17.64
N MET A 343 -27.31 10.49 -16.38
CA MET A 343 -26.81 9.16 -15.97
C MET A 343 -27.64 7.99 -16.52
N MET A 344 -28.91 8.22 -16.86
CA MET A 344 -29.79 7.21 -17.48
C MET A 344 -29.81 7.23 -19.01
N THR A 345 -29.33 8.29 -19.65
CA THR A 345 -29.31 8.45 -21.11
C THR A 345 -27.96 8.10 -21.72
N LEU A 346 -26.96 7.85 -20.88
CA LEU A 346 -25.57 7.54 -21.25
C LEU A 346 -25.33 6.04 -21.49
N ASP A 347 -26.36 5.18 -21.40
CA ASP A 347 -26.22 3.72 -21.45
C ASP A 347 -25.49 3.22 -22.70
N ALA A 348 -25.95 3.58 -23.90
CA ALA A 348 -25.34 3.13 -25.14
C ALA A 348 -23.88 3.58 -25.33
N PRO A 349 -23.52 4.88 -25.23
CA PRO A 349 -22.13 5.31 -25.40
C PRO A 349 -21.20 4.82 -24.28
N CYS A 350 -21.68 4.76 -23.02
CA CYS A 350 -20.87 4.23 -21.92
C CYS A 350 -20.64 2.74 -22.06
N LYS A 351 -21.65 1.94 -22.41
CA LYS A 351 -21.48 0.50 -22.66
C LYS A 351 -20.48 0.25 -23.79
N ALA A 352 -20.57 1.00 -24.89
CA ALA A 352 -19.64 0.85 -26.01
C ALA A 352 -18.18 1.16 -25.60
N SER A 353 -17.95 2.27 -24.90
CA SER A 353 -16.63 2.63 -24.37
C SER A 353 -16.13 1.61 -23.36
N PHE A 354 -16.97 1.23 -22.40
CA PHE A 354 -16.65 0.25 -21.37
C PHE A 354 -16.24 -1.08 -21.99
N ASN A 355 -17.04 -1.62 -22.91
CA ASN A 355 -16.76 -2.90 -23.60
C ASN A 355 -15.49 -2.86 -24.45
N SER A 356 -15.09 -1.68 -24.94
CA SER A 356 -13.85 -1.51 -25.72
C SER A 356 -12.61 -1.39 -24.83
N ASN A 357 -12.79 -1.07 -23.54
CA ASN A 357 -11.71 -0.73 -22.61
C ASN A 357 -11.42 -1.84 -21.59
N VAL A 358 -12.22 -2.90 -21.55
CA VAL A 358 -12.08 -4.01 -20.59
C VAL A 358 -11.95 -5.35 -21.30
N VAL A 359 -11.52 -6.37 -20.56
CA VAL A 359 -11.46 -7.76 -21.06
C VAL A 359 -12.84 -8.32 -21.37
N THR A 360 -12.88 -9.30 -22.28
CA THR A 360 -14.11 -9.92 -22.78
C THR A 360 -15.01 -10.46 -21.68
N ARG A 361 -14.43 -11.06 -20.63
CA ARG A 361 -15.21 -11.59 -19.49
C ARG A 361 -15.94 -10.49 -18.72
N PHE A 362 -15.33 -9.32 -18.62
CA PHE A 362 -15.87 -8.21 -17.84
C PHE A 362 -16.99 -7.51 -18.62
N SER A 363 -16.85 -7.34 -19.95
CA SER A 363 -17.91 -6.75 -20.79
C SER A 363 -19.22 -7.55 -20.75
N GLN A 364 -19.14 -8.88 -20.75
CA GLN A 364 -20.31 -9.76 -20.60
C GLN A 364 -21.08 -9.54 -19.30
N THR A 365 -20.39 -9.19 -18.21
CA THR A 365 -21.03 -8.93 -16.91
C THR A 365 -21.89 -7.67 -16.97
N LEU A 366 -21.41 -6.61 -17.63
CA LEU A 366 -22.14 -5.36 -17.82
C LEU A 366 -23.40 -5.56 -18.69
N GLU A 367 -23.31 -6.41 -19.71
CA GLU A 367 -24.45 -6.74 -20.57
C GLU A 367 -25.61 -7.41 -19.80
N GLY A 368 -25.29 -8.20 -18.77
CA GLY A 368 -26.27 -8.87 -17.90
C GLY A 368 -26.86 -7.99 -16.79
N ALA A 369 -26.30 -6.81 -16.52
CA ALA A 369 -26.62 -6.00 -15.34
C ALA A 369 -27.94 -5.19 -15.42
N GLY A 370 -28.72 -5.35 -16.49
CA GLY A 370 -29.99 -4.64 -16.67
C GLY A 370 -29.83 -3.12 -16.85
N GLN A 371 -30.75 -2.33 -16.29
CA GLN A 371 -30.72 -0.87 -16.41
C GLN A 371 -29.77 -0.26 -15.37
N CYS A 372 -28.65 0.30 -15.84
CA CYS A 372 -27.66 0.96 -15.00
C CYS A 372 -27.74 2.49 -15.11
N ALA A 373 -27.32 3.17 -14.04
CA ALA A 373 -26.88 4.55 -14.10
C ALA A 373 -25.37 4.58 -14.45
N TYR A 374 -24.96 5.59 -15.21
CA TYR A 374 -23.56 5.76 -15.63
C TYR A 374 -23.00 7.12 -15.18
N GLY A 375 -21.71 7.13 -14.90
CA GLY A 375 -20.94 8.32 -14.56
C GLY A 375 -19.45 8.05 -14.62
N GLY A 376 -18.64 9.09 -14.45
CA GLY A 376 -17.20 8.94 -14.53
C GLY A 376 -16.43 10.17 -15.00
N ILE A 377 -15.13 9.99 -15.17
CA ILE A 377 -14.20 11.00 -15.72
C ILE A 377 -14.03 10.73 -17.21
N GLY A 378 -14.21 11.76 -18.04
CA GLY A 378 -14.29 11.62 -19.51
C GLY A 378 -15.67 11.19 -20.03
N VAL A 379 -16.65 10.98 -19.12
CA VAL A 379 -18.02 10.53 -19.45
C VAL A 379 -19.01 11.69 -19.57
N ASN A 380 -18.71 12.83 -18.94
CA ASN A 380 -19.69 13.89 -18.70
C ASN A 380 -19.61 15.11 -19.64
N HIS A 381 -18.57 15.25 -20.48
CA HIS A 381 -18.31 16.54 -21.14
C HIS A 381 -18.77 16.65 -22.60
N THR A 382 -19.12 15.55 -23.27
CA THR A 382 -19.59 15.57 -24.66
C THR A 382 -20.61 14.45 -24.91
N THR A 383 -21.24 14.47 -26.08
CA THR A 383 -21.92 13.29 -26.66
C THR A 383 -20.94 12.17 -27.03
N ASP A 384 -19.64 12.44 -26.96
CA ASP A 384 -18.53 11.55 -27.31
C ASP A 384 -17.88 11.03 -26.02
N VAL A 385 -18.56 10.11 -25.34
CA VAL A 385 -17.92 9.34 -24.25
C VAL A 385 -16.73 8.61 -24.84
N GLY A 386 -15.54 8.81 -24.25
CA GLY A 386 -14.32 8.17 -24.72
C GLY A 386 -13.59 8.94 -25.82
N ASP A 387 -13.53 10.27 -25.75
CA ASP A 387 -12.65 11.08 -26.60
C ASP A 387 -11.22 10.48 -26.55
N PRO A 388 -10.63 10.07 -27.68
CA PRO A 388 -9.29 9.49 -27.72
C PRO A 388 -8.20 10.42 -27.16
N SER A 389 -8.46 11.73 -27.06
CA SER A 389 -7.56 12.69 -26.45
C SER A 389 -7.57 12.68 -24.92
N ASP A 390 -8.60 12.11 -24.29
CA ASP A 390 -8.64 11.87 -22.85
C ASP A 390 -7.74 10.69 -22.50
N LEU A 391 -6.55 11.00 -21.98
CA LEU A 391 -5.57 9.98 -21.63
C LEU A 391 -6.01 9.08 -20.48
N LEU A 392 -6.77 9.59 -19.51
CA LEU A 392 -7.34 8.80 -18.41
C LEU A 392 -8.86 8.86 -18.47
N GLN A 393 -9.48 7.70 -18.61
CA GLN A 393 -10.93 7.53 -18.63
C GLN A 393 -11.34 6.65 -17.45
N ILE A 394 -12.35 7.07 -16.71
CA ILE A 394 -12.96 6.28 -15.65
C ILE A 394 -14.44 6.20 -15.95
N THR A 395 -14.97 4.99 -16.16
CA THR A 395 -16.41 4.77 -16.39
C THR A 395 -16.96 3.86 -15.31
N CYS A 396 -18.01 4.31 -14.63
CA CYS A 396 -18.74 3.56 -13.62
C CYS A 396 -20.16 3.26 -14.11
N ALA A 397 -20.61 2.04 -13.91
CA ALA A 397 -21.97 1.59 -14.16
C ALA A 397 -22.53 0.97 -12.87
N VAL A 398 -23.71 1.44 -12.44
CA VAL A 398 -24.33 0.96 -11.21
C VAL A 398 -25.81 0.63 -11.46
N PRO A 399 -26.25 -0.60 -11.19
CA PRO A 399 -27.67 -0.95 -11.19
C PRO A 399 -28.47 -0.04 -10.24
N LEU A 400 -29.65 0.41 -10.65
CA LEU A 400 -30.43 1.37 -9.86
C LEU A 400 -30.92 0.81 -8.51
N ASP A 401 -31.22 -0.47 -8.47
CA ASP A 401 -31.56 -1.21 -7.26
C ASP A 401 -30.38 -1.28 -6.28
N ALA A 402 -29.14 -1.42 -6.78
CA ALA A 402 -27.94 -1.37 -5.95
C ALA A 402 -27.74 -0.02 -5.25
N ILE A 403 -28.06 1.11 -5.90
CA ILE A 403 -28.00 2.43 -5.25
C ILE A 403 -29.04 2.54 -4.13
N LYS A 404 -30.26 2.02 -4.37
CA LYS A 404 -31.37 2.09 -3.40
C LYS A 404 -31.15 1.15 -2.22
N GLY A 405 -30.69 -0.07 -2.49
CA GLY A 405 -30.38 -1.12 -1.52
C GLY A 405 -28.98 -1.03 -0.94
N GLU A 406 -28.23 0.04 -1.24
CA GLU A 406 -26.89 0.30 -0.70
C GLU A 406 -25.89 -0.83 -0.99
N ASN A 407 -26.11 -1.58 -2.07
CA ASN A 407 -25.29 -2.72 -2.45
C ASN A 407 -24.04 -2.23 -3.20
N THR A 408 -22.95 -2.13 -2.45
CA THR A 408 -21.66 -1.63 -2.95
C THR A 408 -20.95 -2.63 -3.89
N ASP A 409 -21.33 -3.91 -3.85
CA ASP A 409 -20.73 -4.98 -4.66
C ASP A 409 -21.15 -4.94 -6.13
N LYS A 410 -22.16 -4.14 -6.49
CA LYS A 410 -22.73 -4.13 -7.85
C LYS A 410 -22.22 -2.98 -8.73
N MET A 411 -21.34 -2.13 -8.23
CA MET A 411 -20.71 -1.09 -9.04
C MET A 411 -19.63 -1.71 -9.94
N MET A 412 -19.83 -1.61 -11.25
CA MET A 412 -18.84 -2.00 -12.25
C MET A 412 -18.07 -0.78 -12.70
N SER A 413 -16.74 -0.89 -12.78
CA SER A 413 -15.84 0.21 -13.08
C SER A 413 -14.78 -0.20 -14.11
N SER A 414 -14.52 0.69 -15.07
CA SER A 414 -13.43 0.59 -16.03
C SER A 414 -12.52 1.80 -15.86
N ILE A 415 -11.26 1.57 -15.52
CA ILE A 415 -10.21 2.58 -15.42
C ILE A 415 -9.24 2.31 -16.56
N TYR A 416 -9.23 3.21 -17.54
CA TYR A 416 -8.53 3.04 -18.79
C TYR A 416 -7.52 4.17 -19.01
N LEU A 417 -6.28 3.81 -19.32
CA LEU A 417 -5.22 4.74 -19.66
C LEU A 417 -4.83 4.58 -21.14
N ASN A 418 -5.04 5.61 -21.95
CA ASN A 418 -4.57 5.65 -23.31
C ASN A 418 -3.05 5.92 -23.34
N THR A 419 -2.28 4.98 -23.87
CA THR A 419 -0.82 5.06 -24.08
C THR A 419 -0.44 5.68 -25.43
N GLY A 420 -1.44 6.07 -26.25
CA GLY A 420 -1.27 6.76 -27.51
C GLY A 420 -0.68 8.19 -27.39
N MET A 421 -0.10 8.67 -28.50
CA MET A 421 0.78 9.84 -28.57
C MET A 421 0.26 11.08 -27.82
N SER A 422 0.95 11.45 -26.75
CA SER A 422 0.75 12.69 -25.99
C SER A 422 2.09 13.29 -25.56
N SER A 423 2.09 14.50 -25.01
CA SER A 423 3.31 15.06 -24.44
C SER A 423 3.68 14.33 -23.15
N ASP A 424 4.99 14.22 -22.85
CA ASP A 424 5.49 13.50 -21.67
C ASP A 424 4.88 14.06 -20.36
N ALA A 425 4.55 15.36 -20.33
CA ALA A 425 3.94 16.01 -19.17
C ALA A 425 2.45 15.65 -18.98
N SER A 426 1.64 15.66 -20.04
CA SER A 426 0.22 15.28 -19.92
C SER A 426 0.06 13.79 -19.66
N PHE A 427 0.92 12.97 -20.27
CA PHE A 427 0.95 11.53 -19.97
C PHE A 427 1.33 11.27 -18.53
N LYS A 428 2.41 11.87 -18.01
CA LYS A 428 2.79 11.75 -16.59
C LYS A 428 1.62 12.08 -15.66
N ARG A 429 0.91 13.17 -15.96
CA ARG A 429 -0.24 13.64 -15.16
C ARG A 429 -1.37 12.61 -15.14
N SER A 430 -1.73 12.03 -16.29
CA SER A 430 -2.78 11.02 -16.40
C SER A 430 -2.35 9.66 -15.83
N TRP A 431 -1.09 9.28 -16.00
CA TRP A 431 -0.49 8.10 -15.38
C TRP A 431 -0.51 8.17 -13.85
N GLN A 432 -0.21 9.33 -13.26
CA GLN A 432 -0.39 9.55 -11.81
C GLN A 432 -1.86 9.40 -11.38
N GLY A 433 -2.79 9.95 -12.17
CA GLY A 433 -4.22 9.75 -11.94
C GLY A 433 -4.63 8.27 -12.00
N PHE A 434 -4.08 7.53 -12.95
CA PHE A 434 -4.30 6.09 -13.11
C PHE A 434 -3.83 5.30 -11.88
N LEU A 435 -2.62 5.56 -11.38
CA LEU A 435 -2.12 4.92 -10.15
C LEU A 435 -2.97 5.24 -8.91
N LYS A 436 -3.41 6.50 -8.77
CA LYS A 436 -4.31 6.90 -7.67
C LYS A 436 -5.66 6.21 -7.77
N ALA A 437 -6.22 6.09 -8.97
CA ALA A 437 -7.43 5.31 -9.22
C ALA A 437 -7.21 3.83 -8.88
N TYR A 438 -6.04 3.27 -9.20
CA TYR A 438 -5.66 1.91 -8.85
C TYR A 438 -5.70 1.67 -7.34
N ASN A 439 -5.07 2.54 -6.56
CA ASN A 439 -4.99 2.41 -5.10
C ASN A 439 -6.35 2.40 -4.41
N LEU A 440 -7.34 3.12 -4.94
CA LEU A 440 -8.64 3.27 -4.29
C LEU A 440 -9.74 2.43 -4.94
N MET A 441 -9.81 2.37 -6.27
CA MET A 441 -10.86 1.58 -6.96
C MET A 441 -10.65 0.07 -6.79
N GLN A 442 -9.46 -0.41 -6.37
CA GLN A 442 -9.24 -1.83 -6.09
C GLN A 442 -10.18 -2.41 -5.03
N PHE A 443 -10.74 -1.58 -4.14
CA PHE A 443 -11.68 -2.04 -3.11
C PHE A 443 -13.06 -2.35 -3.68
N LEU A 444 -13.39 -1.94 -4.91
CA LEU A 444 -14.63 -2.30 -5.57
C LEU A 444 -14.45 -3.62 -6.33
N PRO A 445 -15.30 -4.64 -6.10
CA PRO A 445 -15.13 -5.97 -6.67
C PRO A 445 -15.05 -5.97 -8.19
N TRP A 446 -15.99 -5.29 -8.86
CA TRP A 446 -16.03 -5.22 -10.32
C TRP A 446 -15.26 -4.00 -10.81
N THR A 447 -13.93 -4.10 -10.77
CA THR A 447 -13.05 -3.03 -11.28
C THR A 447 -12.01 -3.59 -12.23
N ALA A 448 -12.03 -3.09 -13.47
CA ALA A 448 -11.01 -3.38 -14.47
C ALA A 448 -10.03 -2.20 -14.60
N PHE A 449 -8.75 -2.52 -14.70
CA PHE A 449 -7.68 -1.58 -14.98
C PHE A 449 -7.00 -1.97 -16.28
N ALA A 450 -6.93 -1.04 -17.23
CA ALA A 450 -6.41 -1.36 -18.56
C ALA A 450 -5.64 -0.18 -19.17
N THR A 451 -4.77 -0.53 -20.11
CA THR A 451 -4.06 0.40 -21.00
C THR A 451 -4.48 0.12 -22.43
N SER A 452 -4.42 1.10 -23.33
CA SER A 452 -4.73 0.89 -24.75
C SER A 452 -3.89 -0.22 -25.39
N ASP A 453 -2.57 -0.24 -25.12
CA ASP A 453 -1.69 -1.30 -25.64
C ASP A 453 -1.99 -2.67 -25.00
N GLY A 454 -2.39 -2.69 -23.73
CA GLY A 454 -2.73 -3.93 -23.03
C GLY A 454 -4.02 -4.56 -23.54
N VAL A 455 -5.04 -3.73 -23.83
CA VAL A 455 -6.25 -4.20 -24.49
C VAL A 455 -5.93 -4.70 -25.90
N GLY A 456 -5.18 -3.93 -26.69
CA GLY A 456 -4.82 -4.29 -28.06
C GLY A 456 -3.97 -5.56 -28.17
N SER A 457 -3.10 -5.83 -27.18
CA SER A 457 -2.28 -7.05 -27.11
C SER A 457 -3.00 -8.25 -26.51
N GLY A 458 -4.12 -8.04 -25.82
CA GLY A 458 -4.86 -9.09 -25.11
C GLY A 458 -4.18 -9.59 -23.82
N ILE A 459 -3.18 -8.86 -23.27
CA ILE A 459 -2.42 -9.29 -22.09
C ILE A 459 -3.32 -9.57 -20.87
N TYR A 460 -4.40 -8.80 -20.73
CA TYR A 460 -5.32 -8.90 -19.61
C TYR A 460 -6.25 -10.12 -19.69
N GLU A 461 -6.42 -10.73 -20.88
CA GLU A 461 -7.28 -11.93 -21.06
C GLU A 461 -6.71 -13.17 -20.35
N ALA A 462 -5.42 -13.17 -20.04
CA ALA A 462 -4.76 -14.24 -19.31
C ALA A 462 -4.88 -14.13 -17.78
N ILE A 463 -5.53 -13.08 -17.26
CA ILE A 463 -5.72 -12.88 -15.81
C ILE A 463 -6.89 -13.73 -15.34
N GLU A 464 -6.68 -14.48 -14.26
CA GLU A 464 -7.74 -15.18 -13.57
C GLU A 464 -8.51 -14.21 -12.68
N TRP A 465 -9.82 -14.13 -12.88
CA TRP A 465 -10.71 -13.19 -12.19
C TRP A 465 -11.52 -13.93 -11.13
N THR A 466 -11.15 -13.80 -9.86
CA THR A 466 -11.76 -14.53 -8.73
C THR A 466 -13.18 -14.05 -8.37
N PHE A 467 -13.51 -12.79 -8.60
CA PHE A 467 -14.85 -12.26 -8.29
C PHE A 467 -15.98 -12.81 -9.19
N ALA A 468 -15.64 -13.50 -10.27
CA ALA A 468 -16.61 -14.07 -11.21
C ALA A 468 -17.31 -15.33 -10.67
N GLU A 469 -16.94 -15.82 -9.49
CA GLU A 469 -17.62 -16.92 -8.81
C GLU A 469 -18.91 -16.48 -8.08
N GLY A 470 -19.11 -15.18 -7.84
CA GLY A 470 -20.26 -14.64 -7.10
C GLY A 470 -21.55 -14.36 -7.89
N LEU A 471 -21.63 -14.71 -9.18
CA LEU A 471 -22.84 -14.53 -10.02
C LEU A 471 -23.48 -15.84 -10.49
N SER A 472 -22.92 -16.98 -10.08
CA SER A 472 -23.64 -18.25 -10.13
C SER A 472 -24.49 -18.34 -8.85
N GLY A 473 -25.72 -18.84 -8.94
CA GLY A 473 -26.45 -19.32 -7.74
C GLY A 473 -25.60 -20.32 -6.93
N PRO A 474 -26.06 -20.78 -5.75
CA PRO A 474 -25.26 -21.53 -4.77
C PRO A 474 -24.24 -22.44 -5.46
N GLN A 475 -22.96 -22.04 -5.33
CA GLN A 475 -21.83 -22.68 -5.99
C GLN A 475 -21.81 -24.12 -5.53
N ARG A 476 -22.02 -25.06 -6.46
CA ARG A 476 -21.67 -26.44 -6.20
C ARG A 476 -20.16 -26.53 -6.16
N HIS A 477 -19.59 -26.66 -4.96
CA HIS A 477 -18.18 -26.99 -4.84
C HIS A 477 -17.93 -28.32 -5.55
N ASP A 478 -16.88 -28.39 -6.36
CA ASP A 478 -16.52 -29.59 -7.11
C ASP A 478 -15.72 -30.57 -6.22
N GLY A 479 -16.04 -30.66 -4.92
CA GLY A 479 -15.57 -31.69 -3.99
C GLY A 479 -14.06 -32.02 -3.95
N LYS A 480 -13.19 -31.18 -4.54
CA LYS A 480 -11.79 -31.51 -4.87
C LYS A 480 -10.75 -30.51 -4.35
N SER A 481 -11.13 -29.58 -3.48
CA SER A 481 -10.13 -28.77 -2.78
C SER A 481 -9.30 -29.67 -1.83
N PRO A 482 -7.96 -29.66 -1.89
CA PRO A 482 -7.10 -30.39 -0.96
C PRO A 482 -7.30 -29.99 0.50
N GLU A 483 -7.66 -28.72 0.75
CA GLU A 483 -7.97 -28.19 2.08
C GLU A 483 -9.31 -28.74 2.59
N ALA A 484 -10.32 -28.82 1.71
CA ALA A 484 -11.61 -29.42 2.03
C ALA A 484 -11.49 -30.94 2.31
N ALA A 485 -10.63 -31.64 1.57
CA ALA A 485 -10.35 -33.05 1.82
C ALA A 485 -9.74 -33.29 3.20
N GLY A 486 -8.82 -32.42 3.64
CA GLY A 486 -8.22 -32.51 4.97
C GLY A 486 -9.24 -32.33 6.09
N ILE A 487 -10.10 -31.30 6.01
CA ILE A 487 -11.15 -31.07 7.01
C ILE A 487 -12.18 -32.21 7.01
N LEU A 488 -12.60 -32.69 5.83
CA LEU A 488 -13.54 -33.81 5.73
C LEU A 488 -12.96 -35.11 6.30
N ASP A 489 -11.66 -35.33 6.22
CA ASP A 489 -10.99 -36.50 6.82
C ASP A 489 -11.01 -36.44 8.36
N GLU A 490 -11.02 -35.23 8.95
CA GLU A 490 -11.12 -35.02 10.40
C GLU A 490 -12.55 -35.20 10.94
N VAL A 491 -13.58 -34.95 10.13
CA VAL A 491 -14.99 -35.19 10.49
C VAL A 491 -15.23 -36.69 10.75
N LEU A 492 -15.98 -37.01 11.82
CA LEU A 492 -16.44 -38.37 12.11
C LEU A 492 -17.08 -39.03 10.88
N GLU A 493 -16.76 -40.31 10.68
CA GLU A 493 -17.14 -41.06 9.47
C GLU A 493 -18.64 -41.02 9.19
N GLU A 494 -19.47 -41.05 10.24
CA GLU A 494 -20.94 -41.02 10.13
C GLU A 494 -21.52 -39.67 9.67
N PHE A 495 -20.78 -38.56 9.82
CA PHE A 495 -21.22 -37.22 9.42
C PHE A 495 -20.47 -36.66 8.21
N ARG A 496 -19.42 -37.33 7.75
CA ARG A 496 -18.55 -36.86 6.66
C ARG A 496 -19.30 -36.61 5.35
N ASP A 497 -20.19 -37.51 4.95
CA ASP A 497 -20.97 -37.36 3.72
C ASP A 497 -21.99 -36.22 3.83
N ALA A 498 -22.54 -36.01 5.03
CA ALA A 498 -23.48 -34.93 5.32
C ALA A 498 -22.79 -33.56 5.31
N VAL A 499 -21.59 -33.44 5.88
CA VAL A 499 -20.76 -32.22 5.81
C VAL A 499 -20.28 -31.96 4.38
N ARG A 500 -19.88 -33.00 3.65
CA ARG A 500 -19.54 -32.89 2.22
C ARG A 500 -20.74 -32.39 1.41
N GLN A 501 -21.95 -32.85 1.71
CA GLN A 501 -23.15 -32.35 1.06
C GLN A 501 -23.36 -30.85 1.32
N LEU A 502 -23.20 -30.37 2.55
CA LEU A 502 -23.30 -28.93 2.85
C LEU A 502 -22.24 -28.12 2.08
N TYR A 503 -21.02 -28.65 2.03
CA TYR A 503 -19.94 -28.04 1.26
C TYR A 503 -20.25 -28.01 -0.24
N ASP A 504 -20.70 -29.12 -0.82
CA ASP A 504 -21.13 -29.20 -2.22
C ASP A 504 -22.37 -28.33 -2.52
N GLU A 505 -23.05 -27.79 -1.50
CA GLU A 505 -24.15 -26.82 -1.62
C GLU A 505 -23.70 -25.36 -1.51
N GLY A 506 -22.40 -25.09 -1.28
CA GLY A 506 -21.85 -23.73 -1.17
C GLY A 506 -21.75 -23.20 0.26
N LEU A 507 -21.94 -24.04 1.27
CA LEU A 507 -21.85 -23.66 2.67
C LEU A 507 -20.43 -23.83 3.22
N PRO A 508 -20.00 -22.99 4.18
CA PRO A 508 -18.67 -23.10 4.78
C PRO A 508 -18.44 -24.48 5.43
N LEU A 509 -17.20 -24.95 5.41
CA LEU A 509 -16.81 -26.14 6.17
C LEU A 509 -16.74 -25.82 7.67
N PRO A 510 -17.11 -26.77 8.54
CA PRO A 510 -16.99 -26.60 9.97
C PRO A 510 -15.52 -26.70 10.43
N VAL A 511 -15.24 -26.10 11.57
CA VAL A 511 -14.10 -26.47 12.42
C VAL A 511 -14.49 -27.74 13.18
N VAL A 512 -13.64 -28.77 13.11
CA VAL A 512 -13.85 -30.06 13.80
C VAL A 512 -13.28 -29.98 15.22
N ALA A 513 -13.97 -30.56 16.19
CA ALA A 513 -13.56 -30.60 17.61
C ALA A 513 -13.28 -29.19 18.20
N TYR A 514 -14.28 -28.31 18.11
CA TYR A 514 -14.17 -26.94 18.59
C TYR A 514 -14.35 -26.84 20.11
N GLU A 515 -13.35 -26.27 20.79
CA GLU A 515 -13.35 -26.04 22.23
C GLU A 515 -13.78 -24.60 22.56
N LEU A 516 -14.86 -24.47 23.33
CA LEU A 516 -15.31 -23.19 23.90
C LEU A 516 -14.54 -22.90 25.19
N GLN A 517 -13.93 -21.71 25.25
CA GLN A 517 -13.14 -21.26 26.41
C GLN A 517 -13.85 -20.14 27.18
N ASP A 518 -13.63 -20.09 28.49
CA ASP A 518 -14.07 -18.98 29.35
C ASP A 518 -13.10 -17.78 29.32
N GLU A 519 -13.41 -16.70 30.07
CA GLU A 519 -12.58 -15.50 30.16
C GLU A 519 -11.16 -15.74 30.72
N ARG A 520 -10.90 -16.92 31.29
CA ARG A 520 -9.60 -17.33 31.85
C ARG A 520 -8.85 -18.29 30.92
N GLY A 521 -9.44 -18.64 29.78
CA GLY A 521 -8.87 -19.60 28.82
C GLY A 521 -9.06 -21.05 29.24
N GLU A 522 -9.95 -21.35 30.20
CA GLU A 522 -10.31 -22.72 30.56
C GLU A 522 -11.36 -23.25 29.58
N ILE A 523 -11.18 -24.48 29.08
CA ILE A 523 -12.13 -25.14 28.19
C ILE A 523 -13.37 -25.53 29.01
N ILE A 524 -14.52 -25.00 28.62
CA ILE A 524 -15.80 -25.20 29.31
C ILE A 524 -16.76 -26.09 28.53
N ALA A 525 -16.67 -26.15 27.21
CA ALA A 525 -17.49 -27.03 26.38
C ALA A 525 -16.74 -27.41 25.09
N GLU A 526 -17.13 -28.52 24.46
CA GLU A 526 -16.57 -28.97 23.19
C GLU A 526 -17.71 -29.27 22.21
N ALA A 527 -17.46 -29.03 20.92
CA ALA A 527 -18.37 -29.33 19.85
C ALA A 527 -17.71 -30.10 18.71
N GLU A 528 -18.42 -31.12 18.21
CA GLU A 528 -17.94 -31.94 17.11
C GLU A 528 -17.73 -31.12 15.83
N LEU A 529 -18.68 -30.23 15.50
CA LEU A 529 -18.62 -29.34 14.35
C LEU A 529 -18.98 -27.91 14.77
N ALA A 530 -18.21 -26.91 14.33
CA ALA A 530 -18.48 -25.50 14.60
C ALA A 530 -18.31 -24.60 13.38
N TRP A 531 -19.29 -23.74 13.16
CA TRP A 531 -19.26 -22.63 12.23
C TRP A 531 -19.13 -21.34 13.04
N ILE A 532 -17.89 -20.88 13.19
CA ILE A 532 -17.50 -19.84 14.16
C ILE A 532 -18.16 -18.50 13.79
N ASP A 533 -18.11 -18.12 12.51
CA ASP A 533 -18.64 -16.83 12.03
C ASP A 533 -20.17 -16.74 12.20
N GLU A 534 -20.87 -17.86 12.07
CA GLU A 534 -22.32 -17.95 12.20
C GLU A 534 -22.81 -18.26 13.63
N GLN A 535 -21.86 -18.39 14.57
CA GLN A 535 -22.05 -18.83 15.95
C GLN A 535 -22.97 -20.05 16.03
N CYS A 536 -22.65 -21.10 15.26
CA CYS A 536 -23.44 -22.32 15.17
C CYS A 536 -22.56 -23.54 15.48
N VAL A 537 -23.01 -24.42 16.38
CA VAL A 537 -22.35 -25.69 16.69
C VAL A 537 -23.28 -26.87 16.49
N ALA A 538 -22.72 -28.00 16.07
CA ALA A 538 -23.41 -29.28 16.03
C ALA A 538 -22.73 -30.29 16.97
N LEU A 539 -23.54 -30.90 17.83
CA LEU A 539 -23.12 -31.80 18.91
C LEU A 539 -23.80 -33.17 18.76
N PRO A 540 -23.09 -34.31 18.88
CA PRO A 540 -23.71 -35.62 19.05
C PRO A 540 -24.70 -35.62 20.21
N ALA A 541 -25.79 -36.40 20.09
CA ALA A 541 -26.80 -36.50 21.14
C ALA A 541 -26.23 -36.92 22.52
N GLU A 542 -25.10 -37.62 22.53
CA GLU A 542 -24.38 -38.04 23.74
C GLU A 542 -23.67 -36.88 24.47
N GLN A 543 -23.33 -35.79 23.76
CA GLN A 543 -22.71 -34.57 24.29
C GLN A 543 -23.74 -33.46 24.59
N ALA A 544 -25.03 -33.70 24.32
CA ALA A 544 -26.05 -32.66 24.22
C ALA A 544 -26.64 -32.13 25.55
N ASN A 545 -26.14 -32.54 26.72
CA ASN A 545 -26.71 -32.06 28.00
C ASN A 545 -25.90 -30.92 28.63
N ASP A 546 -24.60 -31.09 28.86
CA ASP A 546 -23.81 -30.05 29.58
C ASP A 546 -23.18 -29.03 28.62
N SER A 547 -22.65 -29.48 27.48
CA SER A 547 -22.02 -28.60 26.48
C SER A 547 -23.03 -27.73 25.74
N ALA A 548 -24.21 -28.28 25.43
CA ALA A 548 -25.27 -27.56 24.73
C ALA A 548 -25.77 -26.34 25.51
N GLU A 549 -25.98 -26.48 26.82
CA GLU A 549 -26.41 -25.37 27.68
C GLU A 549 -25.34 -24.28 27.77
N LEU A 550 -24.06 -24.66 27.82
CA LEU A 550 -22.94 -23.72 27.88
C LEU A 550 -22.80 -22.93 26.57
N PHE A 551 -22.85 -23.60 25.41
CA PHE A 551 -22.86 -22.92 24.11
C PHE A 551 -24.05 -21.97 23.98
N ALA A 552 -25.25 -22.42 24.33
CA ALA A 552 -26.46 -21.59 24.28
C ALA A 552 -26.36 -20.38 25.22
N SER A 553 -25.77 -20.54 26.41
CA SER A 553 -25.55 -19.44 27.37
C SER A 553 -24.58 -18.37 26.85
N GLN A 554 -23.68 -18.75 25.92
CA GLN A 554 -22.74 -17.87 25.23
C GLN A 554 -23.28 -17.35 23.88
N GLY A 555 -24.57 -17.56 23.60
CA GLY A 555 -25.25 -17.04 22.41
C GLY A 555 -25.10 -17.88 21.14
N TRP A 556 -24.53 -19.08 21.23
CA TRP A 556 -24.40 -19.98 20.10
C TRP A 556 -25.72 -20.69 19.78
N LYS A 557 -25.98 -20.89 18.49
CA LYS A 557 -27.03 -21.80 18.00
C LYS A 557 -26.52 -23.22 18.14
N VAL A 558 -27.29 -24.06 18.82
CA VAL A 558 -26.92 -25.46 19.07
C VAL A 558 -27.82 -26.37 18.26
N VAL A 559 -27.21 -27.24 17.47
CA VAL A 559 -27.88 -28.29 16.69
C VAL A 559 -27.43 -29.65 17.21
N THR A 560 -28.37 -30.58 17.39
CA THR A 560 -28.02 -31.95 17.76
C THR A 560 -27.82 -32.77 16.49
N LEU A 561 -26.65 -33.40 16.35
CA LEU A 561 -26.35 -34.35 15.28
C LEU A 561 -27.18 -35.62 15.49
N ASP A 562 -28.06 -35.89 14.54
CA ASP A 562 -28.85 -37.12 14.44
C ASP A 562 -28.41 -37.94 13.22
N GLN A 563 -28.59 -39.26 13.29
CA GLN A 563 -28.22 -40.18 12.21
C GLN A 563 -29.19 -40.13 11.01
N GLU A 564 -30.35 -39.48 11.16
CA GLU A 564 -31.33 -39.31 10.08
C GLU A 564 -31.07 -38.05 9.24
N SER A 565 -29.99 -37.32 9.54
CA SER A 565 -29.58 -36.08 8.88
C SER A 565 -30.61 -34.95 8.94
N GLN A 566 -31.55 -34.97 9.90
CA GLN A 566 -32.54 -33.89 10.06
C GLN A 566 -31.88 -32.57 10.52
N TRP A 567 -30.74 -32.69 11.21
CA TRP A 567 -29.86 -31.59 11.57
C TRP A 567 -29.36 -30.75 10.38
N LEU A 568 -29.25 -31.35 9.17
CA LEU A 568 -28.79 -30.64 7.97
C LEU A 568 -29.68 -29.44 7.62
N ASP A 569 -30.99 -29.59 7.76
CA ASP A 569 -31.93 -28.51 7.44
C ASP A 569 -31.82 -27.35 8.44
N GLN A 570 -31.51 -27.67 9.70
CA GLN A 570 -31.25 -26.65 10.73
C GLN A 570 -29.95 -25.90 10.45
N ILE A 571 -28.88 -26.62 10.08
CA ILE A 571 -27.62 -26.00 9.68
C ILE A 571 -27.79 -25.13 8.44
N ARG A 572 -28.45 -25.64 7.38
CA ARG A 572 -28.79 -24.83 6.19
C ARG A 572 -29.52 -23.55 6.58
N HIS A 573 -30.53 -23.64 7.43
CA HIS A 573 -31.28 -22.49 7.89
C HIS A 573 -30.40 -21.48 8.65
N TYR A 574 -29.56 -21.97 9.58
CA TYR A 574 -28.73 -21.10 10.41
C TYR A 574 -27.56 -20.46 9.66
N LEU A 575 -26.98 -21.14 8.68
CA LEU A 575 -25.90 -20.60 7.85
C LEU A 575 -26.42 -19.66 6.75
N SER A 576 -27.56 -19.98 6.14
CA SER A 576 -28.19 -19.09 5.14
C SER A 576 -28.80 -17.82 5.74
N ALA A 577 -29.35 -17.88 6.97
CA ALA A 577 -29.84 -16.71 7.69
C ALA A 577 -28.70 -15.77 8.15
N SER A 578 -27.49 -16.28 8.33
CA SER A 578 -26.31 -15.48 8.63
C SER A 578 -25.72 -14.83 7.37
N SER A 579 -25.81 -15.47 6.20
CA SER A 579 -25.46 -14.83 4.91
C SER A 579 -26.35 -13.65 4.51
N THR A 580 -27.49 -13.47 5.20
CA THR A 580 -28.38 -12.30 5.07
C THR A 580 -28.24 -11.31 6.24
N LYS A 581 -27.61 -11.69 7.34
CA LYS A 581 -27.34 -10.82 8.52
C LYS A 581 -25.94 -10.23 8.58
N SER A 582 -24.99 -10.75 7.81
CA SER A 582 -23.70 -10.09 7.54
C SER A 582 -23.86 -8.75 6.78
N THR A 583 -25.10 -8.37 6.41
CA THR A 583 -25.48 -7.09 5.81
C THR A 583 -26.29 -6.13 6.70
N GLU A 584 -26.67 -6.48 7.94
CA GLU A 584 -27.48 -5.56 8.79
C GLU A 584 -26.85 -5.16 10.13
N ASP A 585 -25.77 -5.78 10.59
CA ASP A 585 -24.95 -5.23 11.66
C ASP A 585 -23.48 -5.16 11.20
N LEU A 586 -23.14 -4.08 10.46
CA LEU A 586 -21.83 -3.41 10.50
C LEU A 586 -21.82 -2.01 9.85
#